data_AF-A0A1G6G477-F1
#
_entry.id   AF-A0A1G6G477-F1
#
_cell.length_a   1.000
_cell.length_b   1.000
_cell.length_c   1.000
_cell.angle_alpha   90.00
_cell.angle_beta   90.00
_cell.angle_gamma   90.00
#
_symmetry.space_group_name_H-M   'P 1'
#
loop_
_entity.id
_entity.type
_entity.pdbx_description
1 polymer ?
#
loop_
_entity_poly.entity_id
_entity_poly.type
_entity_poly.pdbx_seq_one_letter_code
_entity_poly.pdbx_strand_id
1 'polypeptide(L)'
;MNMALAEIGRYTGVDRLATWENHLDGVTYGCTYEWCNEGIEFAIDYLRSMTIEAGKSWFDMLEENHIICTSDIYSLDPFIT
;
A
#
# COMPACT_ATOMS: atom_id res chain seq x y z
N MET A 1 -14.85 -1.39 11.52
CA MET A 1 -13.80 -2.22 12.15
C MET A 1 -13.34 -3.22 11.10
N ASN A 2 -12.14 -3.02 10.55
CA ASN A 2 -11.61 -3.83 9.46
C ASN A 2 -10.95 -5.11 10.02
N MET A 3 -11.79 -6.04 10.49
CA MET A 3 -11.32 -7.28 11.12
C MET A 3 -10.33 -8.06 10.23
N ALA A 4 -10.59 -8.10 8.92
CA ALA A 4 -9.72 -8.78 7.96
C ALA A 4 -8.30 -8.17 7.91
N LEU A 5 -8.18 -6.84 7.84
CA LEU A 5 -6.87 -6.19 7.82
C LEU A 5 -6.11 -6.43 9.13
N ALA A 6 -6.80 -6.37 10.27
CA ALA A 6 -6.20 -6.63 11.56
C ALA A 6 -5.76 -8.10 11.74
N GLU A 7 -6.50 -9.05 11.19
CA GLU A 7 -6.15 -10.47 11.23
C GLU A 7 -4.94 -10.77 10.35
N ILE A 8 -4.96 -10.29 9.09
CA ILE A 8 -3.84 -10.45 8.17
C ILE A 8 -2.59 -9.78 8.71
N GLY A 9 -2.69 -8.52 9.17
CA GLY A 9 -1.55 -7.76 9.66
C GLY A 9 -0.87 -8.42 10.88
N ARG A 10 -1.67 -8.97 11.81
CA ARG A 10 -1.13 -9.77 12.93
C ARG A 10 -0.52 -11.08 12.47
N TYR A 11 -1.13 -11.76 11.51
CA TYR A 11 -0.60 -13.02 10.97
C TYR A 11 0.73 -12.83 10.25
N THR A 12 0.88 -11.74 9.48
CA THR A 12 2.11 -11.43 8.74
C THR A 12 3.16 -10.74 9.60
N GLY A 13 2.81 -10.25 10.80
CA GLY A 13 3.73 -9.59 11.72
C GLY A 13 4.19 -8.20 11.26
N VAL A 14 3.35 -7.48 10.51
CA VAL A 14 3.66 -6.12 10.01
C VAL A 14 3.09 -5.04 10.92
N ASP A 15 3.70 -3.86 10.91
CA ASP A 15 3.25 -2.70 11.70
C ASP A 15 2.00 -2.01 11.14
N ARG A 16 1.81 -2.12 9.82
CA ARG A 16 0.72 -1.47 9.07
C ARG A 16 0.27 -2.37 7.93
N LEU A 17 -1.03 -2.45 7.72
CA LEU A 17 -1.62 -3.06 6.53
C LEU A 17 -2.65 -2.10 5.95
N ALA A 18 -2.65 -1.92 4.63
CA ALA A 18 -3.56 -1.04 3.93
C ALA A 18 -4.05 -1.66 2.62
N THR A 19 -5.26 -1.30 2.21
CA THR A 19 -5.77 -1.58 0.86
C THR A 19 -5.75 -0.30 0.03
N TRP A 20 -5.42 -0.44 -1.25
CA TRP A 20 -5.32 0.66 -2.19
C TRP A 20 -6.31 0.45 -3.33
N GLU A 21 -7.05 1.50 -3.69
CA GLU A 21 -8.05 1.45 -4.75
C GLU A 21 -7.87 2.63 -5.71
N ASN A 22 -8.16 2.39 -7.00
CA ASN A 22 -8.21 3.44 -8.00
C ASN A 22 -9.50 4.25 -7.82
N HIS A 23 -9.39 5.57 -7.95
CA HIS A 23 -10.56 6.42 -8.01
C HIS A 23 -11.21 6.37 -9.40
N LEU A 24 -12.48 6.79 -9.45
CA LEU A 24 -13.27 6.80 -10.69
C LEU A 24 -12.79 7.83 -11.73
N ASP A 25 -11.91 8.75 -11.34
CA ASP A 25 -11.32 9.74 -12.25
C ASP A 25 -10.27 9.13 -13.20
N GLY A 26 -9.82 7.90 -12.93
CA GLY A 26 -8.84 7.18 -13.73
C GLY A 26 -7.42 7.76 -13.68
N VAL A 27 -7.15 8.72 -12.80
CA VAL A 27 -5.85 9.40 -12.68
C VAL A 27 -5.32 9.45 -11.26
N THR A 28 -6.16 9.15 -10.26
CA THR A 28 -5.76 9.05 -8.87
C THR A 28 -6.11 7.70 -8.25
N TYR A 29 -5.38 7.37 -7.19
CA TYR A 29 -5.58 6.19 -6.35
C TYR A 29 -5.30 6.56 -4.90
N GLY A 30 -5.71 5.73 -3.96
CA GLY A 30 -5.49 6.04 -2.55
C GLY A 30 -5.69 4.87 -1.61
N CYS A 31 -5.23 5.07 -0.38
CA CYS A 31 -5.49 4.16 0.73
C CYS A 31 -6.97 4.26 1.14
N THR A 32 -7.75 3.19 0.93
CA THR A 32 -9.18 3.12 1.29
C THR A 32 -9.39 2.65 2.72
N TYR A 33 -8.57 1.67 3.14
CA TYR A 33 -8.65 1.08 4.47
C TYR A 33 -7.25 0.90 5.03
N GLU A 34 -7.13 1.15 6.32
CA GLU A 34 -5.87 1.01 7.04
C GLU A 34 -6.10 0.32 8.38
N TRP A 35 -5.15 -0.54 8.74
CA TRP A 35 -4.95 -1.05 10.07
C TRP A 35 -3.51 -0.78 10.49
N CYS A 36 -3.34 -0.33 11.73
CA CYS A 36 -2.05 -0.07 12.36
C CYS A 36 -1.96 -0.86 13.65
N ASN A 37 -0.77 -1.37 13.94
CA ASN A 37 -0.48 -1.95 15.25
C ASN A 37 -0.45 -0.85 16.33
N GLU A 38 -0.48 -1.26 17.59
CA GLU A 38 -0.42 -0.32 18.71
C GLU A 38 0.88 0.52 18.65
N GLY A 39 0.74 1.83 18.83
CA GLY A 39 1.87 2.78 18.77
C GLY A 39 2.22 3.27 17.36
N ILE A 40 1.55 2.79 16.31
CA ILE A 40 1.76 3.24 14.93
C ILE A 40 0.67 4.24 14.52
N GLU A 41 1.09 5.42 14.07
CA GLU A 41 0.17 6.48 13.64
C GLU A 41 -0.47 6.17 12.28
N PHE A 42 -1.75 6.50 12.14
CA PHE A 42 -2.48 6.34 10.89
C PHE A 42 -1.92 7.25 9.80
N ALA A 43 -1.85 6.71 8.59
CA ALA A 43 -1.37 7.37 7.39
C ALA A 43 -2.48 7.67 6.39
N ILE A 44 -3.65 7.06 6.58
CA ILE A 44 -4.71 7.04 5.59
C ILE A 44 -5.05 8.44 5.07
N ASP A 45 -5.14 9.44 5.94
CA ASP A 45 -5.52 10.81 5.57
C ASP A 45 -4.54 11.48 4.60
N TYR A 46 -3.24 11.20 4.70
CA TYR A 46 -2.26 11.71 3.75
C TYR A 46 -2.16 10.85 2.47
N LEU A 47 -2.57 9.57 2.54
CA LEU A 47 -2.51 8.62 1.44
C LEU A 47 -3.81 8.48 0.64
N ARG A 48 -4.86 9.25 0.98
CA ARG A 48 -6.17 9.09 0.33
C ARG A 48 -6.20 9.46 -1.14
N SER A 49 -5.23 10.23 -1.64
CA SER A 49 -5.27 10.73 -3.02
C SER A 49 -3.88 11.01 -3.57
N MET A 50 -3.31 10.01 -4.24
CA MET A 50 -2.04 10.06 -4.97
C MET A 50 -2.32 10.02 -6.47
N THR A 51 -1.41 10.58 -7.29
CA THR A 51 -1.52 10.46 -8.74
C THR A 51 -0.99 9.11 -9.21
N ILE A 52 -1.68 8.44 -10.13
CA ILE A 52 -1.19 7.17 -10.73
C ILE A 52 0.21 7.34 -11.32
N GLU A 53 0.51 8.51 -11.88
CA GLU A 53 1.83 8.86 -12.39
C GLU A 53 2.94 8.72 -11.33
N ALA A 54 2.70 9.15 -10.09
CA ALA A 54 3.69 9.03 -9.01
C ALA A 54 3.98 7.57 -8.63
N GLY A 55 3.04 6.66 -8.89
CA GLY A 55 3.17 5.22 -8.64
C GLY A 55 3.38 4.40 -9.90
N LYS A 56 3.72 5.01 -11.05
CA LYS A 56 3.65 4.33 -12.36
C LYS A 56 4.42 3.00 -12.42
N SER A 57 5.63 2.94 -11.86
CA SER A 57 6.43 1.71 -11.81
C SER A 57 5.70 0.58 -11.09
N TRP A 58 5.00 0.90 -10.00
CA TRP A 58 4.17 -0.04 -9.23
C TRP A 58 2.97 -0.53 -10.04
N PHE A 59 2.28 0.38 -10.73
CA PHE A 59 1.14 0.02 -11.58
C PHE A 59 1.55 -0.91 -12.73
N ASP A 60 2.64 -0.59 -13.43
CA ASP A 60 3.15 -1.41 -14.54
C ASP A 60 3.49 -2.84 -14.04
N MET A 61 4.07 -2.99 -12.84
CA MET A 61 4.33 -4.30 -12.24
C MET A 61 3.05 -5.05 -11.83
N LEU A 62 2.07 -4.34 -11.26
CA LEU A 62 0.81 -4.95 -10.83
C LEU A 62 -0.06 -5.41 -12.01
N GLU A 63 -0.03 -4.70 -13.13
CA GLU A 63 -0.70 -5.11 -14.39
C GLU A 63 -0.15 -6.44 -14.93
N GLU A 64 1.13 -6.73 -14.70
CA GLU A 64 1.77 -8.00 -15.04
C GLU A 64 1.63 -9.09 -13.96
N ASN A 65 0.85 -8.84 -12.90
CA ASN A 65 0.64 -9.72 -11.74
C ASN A 65 1.91 -10.01 -10.92
N HIS A 66 2.88 -9.10 -10.90
CA HIS A 66 4.04 -9.23 -10.03
C HIS A 66 3.67 -8.96 -8.56
N ILE A 67 4.42 -9.61 -7.66
CA ILE A 67 4.32 -9.40 -6.21
C ILE A 67 5.67 -8.87 -5.73
N ILE A 68 5.64 -7.77 -4.96
CA ILE A 68 6.82 -7.19 -4.33
C ILE A 68 6.81 -7.57 -2.85
N CYS A 69 7.88 -8.21 -2.39
CA CYS A 69 8.08 -8.56 -1.00
C CYS A 69 9.55 -8.33 -0.66
N THR A 70 9.82 -7.45 0.30
CA THR A 70 11.17 -7.17 0.78
C THR A 70 11.18 -6.97 2.29
N SER A 71 12.27 -7.38 2.95
CA SER A 71 12.55 -7.04 4.34
C SER A 71 13.42 -5.79 4.49
N ASP A 72 14.01 -5.30 3.39
CA ASP A 72 14.89 -4.13 3.36
C ASP A 72 14.60 -3.31 2.10
N ILE A 73 14.05 -2.11 2.29
CA ILE A 73 13.71 -1.21 1.18
C ILE A 73 14.95 -0.79 0.37
N TYR A 74 16.14 -0.75 0.98
CA TYR A 74 17.37 -0.40 0.28
C TYR A 74 17.89 -1.53 -0.62
N SER A 75 17.29 -2.72 -0.52
CA SER A 75 17.57 -3.85 -1.41
C SER A 75 16.65 -3.91 -2.63
N LEU A 76 15.61 -3.07 -2.68
CA LEU A 76 14.76 -2.97 -3.87
C LEU A 76 15.53 -2.36 -5.03
N ASP A 77 15.18 -2.80 -6.24
CA ASP A 77 15.67 -2.20 -7.45
C ASP A 77 15.32 -0.68 -7.44
N PRO A 78 16.29 0.23 -7.67
CA PRO A 78 16.05 1.67 -7.73
C PRO A 78 14.95 2.09 -8.71
N PHE A 79 14.62 1.26 -9.70
CA PHE A 79 13.51 1.50 -10.64
C PHE A 79 12.12 1.25 -10.03
N ILE A 80 12.05 0.63 -8.85
CA ILE A 80 10.82 0.37 -8.10
C ILE A 80 10.52 1.53 -7.13
N THR A 81 11.53 2.29 -6.68
CA THR A 81 11.41 3.33 -5.64
C THR A 81 11.24 4.75 -6.17
#